data_AF-A0A9Q3I002-F1
#
_entry.id   AF-A0A9Q3I002-F1
#
_cell.length_a   1.000
_cell.length_b   1.000
_cell.length_c   1.000
_cell.angle_alpha   90.00
_cell.angle_beta   90.00
_cell.angle_gamma   90.00
#
_symmetry.space_group_name_H-M   'P 1'
#
loop_
_entity.id
_entity.type
_entity.pdbx_description
1 polymer ?
#
loop_
_entity_poly.entity_id
_entity_poly.type
_entity_poly.pdbx_seq_one_letter_code
_entity_poly.pdbx_strand_id
1 'polypeptide(L)'
;MKQMTQTMAHLQEASTPQEFKNPSMKAQDCFNGTQPFKFRSLIQSSQIIFHNDQEHLSEDKKKALYATSFLICRAEKWIEPYLSNLTNQDPRYLLNS
;
A
#
# COMPACT_ATOMS: atom_id res chain seq x y z
N MET A 1 16.14 4.29 51.71
CA MET A 1 16.97 5.00 50.71
C MET A 1 17.23 4.09 49.52
N LYS A 2 16.64 4.40 48.37
CA LYS A 2 17.20 4.40 47.01
C LYS A 2 16.03 4.44 46.03
N GLN A 3 15.98 5.53 45.28
CA GLN A 3 15.03 5.79 44.21
C GLN A 3 15.45 5.08 42.91
N MET A 4 14.53 5.11 41.95
CA MET A 4 14.70 5.59 40.56
C MET A 4 14.68 4.58 39.39
N THR A 5 13.74 4.88 38.47
CA THR A 5 13.73 4.69 36.99
C THR A 5 13.54 3.25 36.44
N GLN A 6 12.91 2.96 35.31
CA GLN A 6 12.32 3.77 34.23
C GLN A 6 11.35 2.90 33.41
N THR A 7 10.31 3.54 32.91
CA THR A 7 9.34 3.13 31.87
C THR A 7 10.02 2.64 30.59
N MET A 8 9.51 1.56 29.98
CA MET A 8 9.57 1.40 28.52
C MET A 8 8.24 0.84 28.00
N ALA A 9 7.62 1.66 27.16
CA ALA A 9 6.48 1.35 26.34
C ALA A 9 6.83 0.26 25.33
N HIS A 10 5.89 -0.67 25.13
CA HIS A 10 5.71 -1.33 23.84
C HIS A 10 4.24 -1.13 23.46
N LEU A 11 3.97 -0.02 22.78
CA LEU A 11 2.74 0.17 22.03
C LEU A 11 2.75 -0.86 20.90
N GLN A 12 2.06 -1.98 21.14
CA GLN A 12 1.72 -2.92 20.10
C GLN A 12 0.45 -2.40 19.41
N GLU A 13 0.63 -1.40 18.55
CA GLU A 13 -0.38 -1.04 17.57
C GLU A 13 -0.31 -2.10 16.47
N ALA A 14 -1.13 -3.14 16.62
CA ALA A 14 -1.47 -4.02 15.51
C ALA A 14 -2.13 -3.14 14.44
N SER A 15 -1.47 -2.98 13.30
CA SER A 15 -2.04 -2.31 12.14
C SER A 15 -3.29 -3.08 11.71
N THR A 16 -4.46 -2.53 12.04
CA THR A 16 -5.71 -2.99 11.46
C THR A 16 -5.59 -2.86 9.94
N PRO A 17 -5.90 -3.92 9.16
CA PRO A 17 -5.99 -3.79 7.71
C PRO A 17 -6.94 -2.64 7.41
N GLN A 18 -6.44 -1.60 6.75
CA GLN A 18 -7.22 -0.44 6.39
C GLN A 18 -8.45 -0.92 5.61
N GLU A 19 -9.62 -0.83 6.24
CA GLU A 19 -10.86 -1.30 5.67
C GLU A 19 -11.15 -0.48 4.41
N PHE A 20 -11.28 -1.16 3.28
CA PHE A 20 -11.52 -0.51 2.00
C PHE A 20 -12.85 0.24 2.09
N LYS A 21 -12.87 1.55 1.79
CA LYS A 21 -14.03 2.45 1.96
C LYS A 21 -15.30 2.03 1.18
N ASN A 22 -15.27 0.92 0.45
CA ASN A 22 -16.40 0.41 -0.30
C ASN A 22 -16.68 -1.05 0.12
N PRO A 23 -17.69 -1.30 0.97
CA PRO A 23 -18.00 -2.62 1.54
C PRO A 23 -18.29 -3.70 0.50
N SER A 24 -18.59 -3.31 -0.74
CA SER A 24 -18.87 -4.23 -1.86
C SER A 24 -17.62 -4.61 -2.67
N MET A 25 -16.47 -3.97 -2.43
CA MET A 25 -15.24 -4.28 -3.15
C MET A 25 -14.44 -5.33 -2.38
N LYS A 26 -14.43 -6.56 -2.89
CA LYS A 26 -13.53 -7.60 -2.41
C LYS A 26 -12.09 -7.10 -2.49
N ALA A 27 -11.32 -7.27 -1.42
CA ALA A 27 -9.90 -6.94 -1.41
C ALA A 27 -9.19 -7.60 -2.60
N GLN A 28 -8.32 -6.84 -3.30
CA GLN A 28 -7.58 -7.40 -4.43
C GLN A 28 -6.69 -8.56 -3.97
N ASP A 29 -6.63 -9.61 -4.78
CA ASP A 29 -5.74 -10.73 -4.52
C ASP A 29 -4.27 -10.30 -4.73
N CYS A 30 -3.40 -10.68 -3.79
CA CYS A 30 -1.97 -10.43 -3.92
C CYS A 30 -1.33 -11.28 -5.04
N PHE A 31 -0.34 -10.72 -5.73
CA PHE A 31 0.42 -11.40 -6.77
C PHE A 31 1.86 -11.69 -6.31
N ASN A 32 2.21 -12.98 -6.28
CA ASN A 32 3.52 -13.44 -5.80
C ASN A 32 4.58 -13.65 -6.90
N GLY A 33 4.23 -13.43 -8.17
CA GLY A 33 5.14 -13.65 -9.30
C GLY A 33 5.03 -15.01 -10.00
N THR A 34 4.07 -15.88 -9.64
CA THR A 34 4.02 -17.26 -10.17
C THR A 34 2.93 -17.53 -11.21
N GLN A 35 1.77 -16.88 -11.09
CA GLN A 35 0.59 -17.18 -11.90
C GLN A 35 0.21 -15.97 -12.78
N PRO A 36 0.54 -15.98 -14.09
CA PRO A 36 0.32 -14.83 -14.97
C PRO A 36 -1.15 -14.35 -15.02
N PHE A 37 -2.11 -15.27 -14.88
CA PHE A 37 -3.52 -14.89 -14.87
C PHE A 37 -3.89 -14.03 -13.65
N LYS A 38 -3.29 -14.29 -12.47
CA LYS A 38 -3.50 -13.46 -11.27
C LYS A 38 -2.95 -12.05 -11.45
N PHE A 39 -1.83 -11.93 -12.16
CA PHE A 39 -1.29 -10.60 -12.52
C PHE A 39 -2.28 -9.84 -13.40
N ARG A 40 -2.86 -10.48 -14.43
CA ARG A 40 -3.89 -9.84 -15.26
C ARG A 40 -5.11 -9.41 -14.43
N SER A 41 -5.58 -10.26 -13.52
CA SER A 41 -6.68 -9.92 -12.62
C SER A 41 -6.35 -8.73 -11.71
N LEU A 42 -5.14 -8.66 -11.18
CA LEU A 42 -4.66 -7.51 -10.39
C LEU A 42 -4.70 -6.22 -11.22
N ILE A 43 -4.19 -6.23 -12.45
CA ILE A 43 -4.20 -5.04 -13.31
C ILE A 43 -5.63 -4.60 -13.64
N GLN A 44 -6.50 -5.53 -14.02
CA GLN A 44 -7.89 -5.21 -14.36
C GLN A 44 -8.66 -4.62 -13.17
N SER A 45 -8.53 -5.23 -12.00
CA SER A 45 -9.17 -4.71 -10.78
C SER A 45 -8.60 -3.34 -10.38
N SER A 46 -7.29 -3.12 -10.54
CA SER A 46 -6.66 -1.83 -10.27
C SER A 46 -7.21 -0.73 -11.17
N GLN A 47 -7.40 -1.02 -12.46
CA GLN A 47 -7.98 -0.08 -13.42
C GLN A 47 -9.41 0.34 -13.04
N ILE A 48 -10.24 -0.60 -12.58
CA ILE A 48 -11.60 -0.31 -12.11
C ILE A 48 -11.55 0.61 -10.89
N ILE A 49 -10.65 0.33 -9.94
CA ILE A 49 -10.45 1.16 -8.74
C ILE A 49 -10.00 2.57 -9.10
N PHE A 50 -9.02 2.70 -10.00
CA PHE A 50 -8.53 4.01 -10.46
C PHE A 50 -9.61 4.83 -11.18
N HIS A 51 -10.50 4.16 -11.89
CA HIS A 51 -11.62 4.82 -12.56
C HIS A 51 -12.70 5.27 -11.57
N ASN A 52 -12.95 4.49 -10.52
CA ASN A 52 -14.01 4.77 -9.55
C ASN A 52 -13.59 5.75 -8.45
N ASP A 53 -12.29 5.82 -8.13
CA ASP A 53 -11.74 6.66 -7.07
C ASP A 53 -10.75 7.69 -7.63
N GLN A 54 -11.22 8.50 -8.59
CA GLN A 54 -10.39 9.49 -9.27
C GLN A 54 -9.89 10.60 -8.33
N GLU A 55 -10.63 10.93 -7.27
CA GLU A 55 -10.24 11.98 -6.33
C GLU A 55 -8.97 11.57 -5.56
N HIS A 56 -8.91 10.33 -5.06
CA HIS A 56 -7.76 9.85 -4.29
C HIS A 56 -6.65 9.27 -5.17
N LEU A 57 -6.99 8.69 -6.33
CA LEU A 57 -6.06 8.02 -7.25
C LEU A 57 -5.93 8.77 -8.58
N SER A 58 -5.93 10.11 -8.54
CA SER A 58 -5.72 10.96 -9.72
C SER A 58 -4.30 10.86 -10.28
N GLU A 59 -3.30 10.85 -9.41
CA GLU A 59 -1.89 10.83 -9.77
C GLU A 59 -1.39 9.43 -10.13
N ASP A 60 -0.63 9.31 -11.22
CA ASP A 60 -0.05 8.04 -11.65
C ASP A 60 0.92 7.45 -10.61
N LYS A 61 1.58 8.30 -9.81
CA LYS A 61 2.39 7.85 -8.67
C LYS A 61 1.53 7.13 -7.62
N LYS A 62 0.37 7.68 -7.26
CA LYS A 62 -0.55 7.06 -6.29
C LYS A 62 -1.10 5.74 -6.82
N LYS A 63 -1.44 5.68 -8.11
CA LYS A 63 -1.85 4.44 -8.80
C LYS A 63 -0.74 3.39 -8.77
N ALA A 64 0.50 3.78 -9.04
CA ALA A 64 1.65 2.89 -9.00
C ALA A 64 1.92 2.35 -7.59
N LEU A 65 1.91 3.21 -6.56
CA LEU A 65 2.05 2.81 -5.16
C LEU A 65 0.92 1.87 -4.73
N TYR A 66 -0.32 2.17 -5.14
CA TYR A 66 -1.46 1.31 -4.89
C TYR A 66 -1.27 -0.09 -5.50
N ALA A 67 -1.04 -0.18 -6.81
CA ALA A 67 -0.91 -1.47 -7.50
C ALA A 67 0.28 -2.30 -6.98
N THR A 68 1.39 -1.63 -6.62
CA THR A 68 2.58 -2.31 -6.12
C THR A 68 2.42 -2.84 -4.69
N SER A 69 1.50 -2.29 -3.89
CA SER A 69 1.20 -2.79 -2.54
C SER A 69 0.63 -4.22 -2.51
N PHE A 70 0.10 -4.71 -3.65
CA PHE A 70 -0.41 -6.08 -3.80
C PHE A 70 0.62 -7.06 -4.35
N LEU A 71 1.84 -6.58 -4.65
CA LEU A 71 2.94 -7.44 -5.05
C LEU A 71 3.59 -8.01 -3.79
N ILE A 72 3.80 -9.32 -3.78
CA ILE A 72 4.43 -10.02 -2.66
C ILE A 72 5.57 -10.91 -3.15
N CYS A 73 6.46 -11.30 -2.24
CA CYS A 73 7.50 -12.30 -2.48
C CYS A 73 8.41 -11.94 -3.68
N ARG A 74 8.37 -12.73 -4.77
CA ARG A 74 9.24 -12.52 -5.93
C ARG A 74 8.85 -11.26 -6.70
N ALA A 75 7.56 -10.95 -6.78
CA ALA A 75 7.08 -9.77 -7.50
C ALA A 75 7.46 -8.47 -6.77
N GLU A 76 7.37 -8.47 -5.44
CA GLU A 76 7.81 -7.37 -4.59
C GLU A 76 9.30 -7.09 -4.75
N LYS A 77 10.15 -8.12 -4.60
CA LYS A 77 11.60 -8.01 -4.79
C LYS A 77 11.99 -7.52 -6.18
N TRP A 78 11.21 -7.86 -7.20
CA TRP A 78 11.45 -7.40 -8.55
C TRP A 78 11.18 -5.90 -8.72
N ILE A 79 10.15 -5.37 -8.05
CA ILE A 79 9.78 -3.96 -8.18
C ILE A 79 10.55 -3.03 -7.24
N GLU A 80 11.05 -3.56 -6.11
CA GLU A 80 11.75 -2.80 -5.06
C GLU A 80 12.77 -1.77 -5.58
N PRO A 81 13.67 -2.09 -6.53
CA PRO A 81 14.66 -1.12 -7.03
C PRO A 81 14.01 0.09 -7.72
N TYR A 82 12.82 -0.09 -8.29
CA TYR A 82 12.08 0.93 -9.03
C TYR A 82 11.18 1.79 -8.14
N LEU A 83 10.76 1.25 -6.99
CA LEU A 83 9.92 1.98 -6.03
C LEU A 83 10.65 3.19 -5.44
N SER A 84 11.97 3.11 -5.25
CA SER A 84 12.80 4.23 -4.78
C SER A 84 12.66 5.49 -5.65
N ASN A 85 12.42 5.32 -6.96
CA ASN A 85 12.19 6.42 -7.90
C ASN A 85 10.79 7.04 -7.73
N LEU A 86 9.83 6.27 -7.21
CA LEU A 86 8.49 6.77 -6.92
C LEU A 86 8.45 7.54 -5.59
N THR A 87 9.36 7.30 -4.65
CA THR A 87 9.33 7.88 -3.29
C THR A 87 9.74 9.36 -3.23
N ASN A 88 10.25 9.96 -4.30
CA ASN A 88 10.74 11.37 -4.33
C ASN A 88 9.63 12.44 -4.46
N GLN A 89 8.51 12.31 -3.72
CA GLN A 89 7.70 13.50 -3.40
C GLN A 89 7.58 13.59 -1.89
N ASP A 90 7.82 14.78 -1.40
CA ASP A 90 7.85 15.13 0.01
C ASP A 90 6.51 14.79 0.70
N PRO A 91 6.49 13.96 1.76
CA PRO A 91 5.25 13.54 2.44
C PRO A 91 4.39 14.71 2.97
N ARG A 92 4.89 15.95 2.98
CA ARG A 92 4.11 17.16 3.24
C ARG A 92 2.91 17.35 2.31
N TYR A 93 2.87 16.72 1.12
CA TYR A 93 1.66 16.77 0.27
C TYR A 93 0.46 16.00 0.85
N LEU A 94 0.66 15.13 1.85
CA LEU A 94 -0.41 14.40 2.54
C LEU A 94 -0.95 15.12 3.78
N LEU A 95 -0.23 16.15 4.26
CA LEU A 95 -0.53 16.83 5.51
C LEU A 95 -1.19 18.21 5.32
N ASN A 96 -1.28 18.68 4.08
CA ASN A 96 -1.96 19.94 3.73
C ASN A 96 -3.17 19.62 2.85
N SER A 97 -4.32 19.38 3.46
CA SER A 97 -5.66 19.46 2.85
C SER A 97 -6.52 20.41 3.67
#